data_AF-A0AAD5SJI1-F1
#
_entry.id   AF-A0AAD5SJI1-F1
#
_cell.length_a   1.000
_cell.length_b   1.000
_cell.length_c   1.000
_cell.angle_alpha   90.00
_cell.angle_beta   90.00
_cell.angle_gamma   90.00
#
_symmetry.space_group_name_H-M   'P 1'
#
loop_
_entity.id
_entity.type
_entity.pdbx_description
1 polymer ?
#
loop_
_entity_poly.entity_id
_entity_poly.type
_entity_poly.pdbx_seq_one_letter_code
_entity_poly.pdbx_strand_id
1 'polypeptide(L)'
;MAALIHTSLGADASKVTLAAKDMIELLCRFACNSISVSDGELVNVGVGVFPTLSLMNHSCDPNCAIIFNGRTATLRSIKDIDEGEEICQSYLDLTERTSSRKKELRKRYFFDCRCSICEEEAQDVRSRYKCPKEDCDGWLNVGDDLKIKSATCTACGPIENTVLLELLDVIEEHRKTLIDVEQAINGDASTYDLASSTNPIHPLSLLTAPKPALHTLRKTFILQTSQLCHPTTTDLLRTRRLLLDALLSHQSFPQAYDMATEQMTALQQIFTLHHPAISVLALMRYKLAAWCWPEDVGRLRGLAKEAVELLEVSHGREQGLCREAVEALEGLSTMGGAG
;
A
#
# COMPACT_ATOMS: atom_id res chain seq x y z
N MET A 1 14.42 24.06 5.30
CA MET A 1 13.84 25.35 5.75
C MET A 1 14.58 26.58 5.19
N ALA A 2 15.91 26.66 5.25
CA ALA A 2 16.67 27.82 4.73
C ALA A 2 16.42 28.15 3.25
N ALA A 3 16.22 27.14 2.39
CA ALA A 3 15.93 27.35 0.97
C ALA A 3 14.54 27.96 0.70
N LEU A 4 13.52 27.61 1.51
CA LEU A 4 12.15 28.13 1.40
C LEU A 4 12.06 29.61 1.78
N ILE A 5 12.85 30.02 2.77
CA ILE A 5 12.98 31.41 3.25
C ILE A 5 13.61 32.29 2.17
N HIS A 6 14.61 31.79 1.45
CA HIS A 6 15.38 32.58 0.48
C HIS A 6 14.60 32.94 -0.78
N THR A 7 13.68 32.08 -1.24
CA THR A 7 12.94 32.28 -2.50
C THR A 7 11.67 33.11 -2.34
N SER A 8 11.09 33.16 -1.13
CA SER A 8 9.78 33.80 -0.90
C SER A 8 9.85 35.16 -0.21
N LEU A 9 10.95 35.48 0.51
CA LEU A 9 11.05 36.72 1.30
C LEU A 9 12.03 37.75 0.73
N GLY A 10 12.81 37.43 -0.31
CA GLY A 10 13.81 38.35 -0.89
C GLY A 10 14.89 38.82 0.12
N ALA A 11 14.92 38.22 1.31
CA ALA A 11 15.82 38.57 2.40
C ALA A 11 16.95 37.56 2.47
N ASP A 12 18.15 38.07 2.77
CA ASP A 12 19.31 37.28 3.13
C ASP A 12 18.93 36.33 4.27
N ALA A 13 18.94 35.01 4.00
CA ALA A 13 18.51 33.99 4.95
C ALA A 13 19.32 34.01 6.26
N SER A 14 20.50 34.65 6.26
CA SER A 14 21.32 34.88 7.46
C SER A 14 20.75 35.91 8.44
N LYS A 15 19.69 36.66 8.07
CA LYS A 15 19.08 37.73 8.87
C LYS A 15 17.67 37.43 9.40
N VAL A 16 17.09 36.29 9.03
CA VAL A 16 15.75 35.90 9.50
C VAL A 16 15.88 35.27 10.88
N THR A 17 15.58 36.05 11.93
CA THR A 17 15.40 35.54 13.29
C THR A 17 13.91 35.30 13.53
N LEU A 18 13.53 34.04 13.74
CA LEU A 18 12.17 33.67 14.10
C LEU A 18 12.06 33.54 15.62
N ALA A 19 10.96 34.04 16.20
CA ALA A 19 10.68 33.75 17.60
C ALA A 19 10.46 32.24 17.76
N ALA A 20 10.80 31.69 18.94
CA ALA A 20 10.62 30.27 19.22
C ALA A 20 9.16 29.81 19.00
N LYS A 21 8.19 30.66 19.34
CA LYS A 21 6.76 30.41 19.11
C LYS A 21 6.46 30.20 17.62
N ASP A 22 6.96 31.07 16.75
CA ASP A 22 6.69 31.01 15.30
C ASP A 22 7.35 29.77 14.68
N MET A 23 8.55 29.40 15.15
CA MET A 23 9.21 28.16 14.73
C MET A 23 8.39 26.92 15.12
N ILE A 24 7.89 26.87 16.35
CA ILE A 24 7.03 25.77 16.81
C ILE A 24 5.77 25.69 15.96
N GLU A 25 5.11 26.82 15.71
CA GLU A 25 3.90 26.85 14.89
C GLU A 25 4.16 26.37 13.45
N LEU A 26 5.25 26.82 12.82
CA LEU A 26 5.64 26.36 11.48
C LEU A 26 5.95 24.86 11.45
N LEU A 27 6.64 24.34 12.47
CA LEU A 27 6.92 22.91 12.59
C LEU A 27 5.64 22.10 12.76
N CYS A 28 4.68 22.57 13.57
CA CYS A 28 3.38 21.92 13.72
C CYS A 28 2.59 21.91 12.39
N ARG A 29 2.55 23.03 11.67
CA ARG A 29 1.91 23.11 10.35
C ARG A 29 2.58 22.17 9.37
N PHE A 30 3.91 22.14 9.32
CA PHE A 30 4.66 21.22 8.47
C PHE A 30 4.36 19.75 8.81
N ALA A 31 4.35 19.39 10.10
CA ALA A 31 4.07 18.01 10.52
C ALA A 31 2.68 17.53 10.12
N CYS A 32 1.67 18.40 10.16
CA CYS A 32 0.28 18.06 9.85
C CYS A 32 -0.07 18.17 8.36
N ASN A 33 0.69 18.93 7.57
CA ASN A 33 0.33 19.26 6.18
C ASN A 33 1.38 18.83 5.15
N SER A 34 2.48 18.22 5.59
CA SER A 34 3.48 17.66 4.69
C SER A 34 2.95 16.39 4.03
N ILE A 35 3.18 16.28 2.73
CA ILE A 35 2.76 15.16 1.90
C ILE A 35 4.01 14.40 1.44
N SER A 36 3.99 13.08 1.62
CA SER A 36 4.99 12.18 1.04
C SER A 36 4.95 12.27 -0.48
N VAL A 37 6.06 12.66 -1.10
CA VAL A 37 6.21 12.73 -2.55
C VAL A 37 6.70 11.38 -3.03
N SER A 38 6.00 10.80 -4.00
CA SER A 38 6.39 9.55 -4.63
C SER A 38 6.83 9.74 -6.08
N ASP A 39 7.50 8.75 -6.65
CA ASP A 39 7.61 8.63 -8.10
C ASP A 39 6.35 7.96 -8.70
N GLY A 40 6.40 7.66 -10.01
CA GLY A 40 5.29 7.02 -10.72
C GLY A 40 5.02 5.58 -10.25
N GLU A 41 6.01 4.87 -9.74
CA GLU A 41 5.85 3.51 -9.17
C GLU A 41 5.43 3.56 -7.69
N LEU A 42 5.03 4.76 -7.24
CA LEU A 42 4.64 5.09 -5.88
C LEU A 42 5.79 5.02 -4.88
N VAL A 43 7.05 4.88 -5.27
CA VAL A 43 8.18 4.88 -4.34
C VAL A 43 8.36 6.26 -3.71
N ASN A 44 8.45 6.35 -2.38
CA ASN A 44 8.68 7.61 -1.67
C ASN A 44 10.08 8.13 -1.99
N VAL A 45 10.13 9.35 -2.52
CA VAL A 45 11.37 10.04 -2.90
C VAL A 45 11.59 11.32 -2.10
N GLY A 46 10.67 11.67 -1.19
CA GLY A 46 10.80 12.84 -0.33
C GLY A 46 9.50 13.32 0.28
N VAL A 47 9.51 14.59 0.68
CA VAL A 47 8.38 15.25 1.34
C VAL A 47 8.20 16.66 0.77
N GLY A 48 6.94 17.06 0.57
CA GLY A 48 6.58 18.36 0.03
C GLY A 48 5.44 19.01 0.80
N VAL A 49 5.27 20.32 0.60
CA VAL A 49 4.15 21.10 1.15
C VAL A 49 3.35 21.65 -0.02
N PHE A 50 2.06 21.31 -0.05
CA PHE A 50 1.15 21.65 -1.15
C PHE A 50 -0.11 22.28 -0.56
N PRO A 51 -0.12 23.60 -0.27
CA PRO A 51 -1.18 24.23 0.51
C PRO A 51 -2.59 23.98 -0.02
N THR A 52 -2.77 23.96 -1.34
CA THR A 52 -4.06 23.61 -1.95
C THR A 52 -4.45 22.18 -1.64
N LEU A 53 -3.53 21.21 -1.81
CA LEU A 53 -3.78 19.79 -1.55
C LEU A 53 -3.96 19.47 -0.05
N SER A 54 -3.40 20.30 0.82
CA SER A 54 -3.60 20.19 2.27
C SER A 54 -5.02 20.56 2.73
N LEU A 55 -5.89 21.05 1.86
CA LEU A 55 -7.30 21.30 2.16
C LEU A 55 -8.16 20.03 2.10
N MET A 56 -7.73 18.98 1.39
CA MET A 56 -8.49 17.75 1.24
C MET A 56 -8.45 16.97 2.54
N ASN A 57 -9.61 16.54 3.02
CA ASN A 57 -9.70 15.70 4.21
C ASN A 57 -9.35 14.23 3.92
N HIS A 58 -9.19 13.47 5.01
CA HIS A 58 -8.90 12.05 4.97
C HIS A 58 -10.18 11.20 4.86
N SER A 59 -10.14 10.17 4.02
CA SER A 59 -11.02 9.00 4.12
C SER A 59 -10.20 7.72 4.00
N CYS A 60 -10.57 6.66 4.74
CA CYS A 60 -10.03 5.32 4.50
C CYS A 60 -10.63 4.67 3.23
N ASP A 61 -11.67 5.29 2.67
CA ASP A 61 -12.26 4.93 1.38
C ASP A 61 -12.28 6.16 0.44
N PRO A 62 -11.11 6.66 0.02
CA PRO A 62 -11.01 7.94 -0.68
C PRO A 62 -11.64 7.89 -2.08
N ASN A 63 -12.10 9.05 -2.56
CA ASN A 63 -12.57 9.25 -3.93
C ASN A 63 -11.51 9.91 -4.83
N CYS A 64 -10.42 10.43 -4.25
CA CYS A 64 -9.29 10.99 -4.98
C CYS A 64 -7.93 10.39 -4.55
N ALA A 65 -6.97 10.42 -5.46
CA ALA A 65 -5.57 10.12 -5.21
C ALA A 65 -4.66 11.26 -5.72
N ILE A 66 -3.50 11.41 -5.09
CA ILE A 66 -2.47 12.36 -5.53
C ILE A 66 -1.39 11.56 -6.28
N ILE A 67 -1.05 12.02 -7.48
CA ILE A 67 0.05 11.49 -8.28
C ILE A 67 1.07 12.59 -8.53
N PHE A 68 2.34 12.23 -8.48
CA PHE A 68 3.43 13.16 -8.67
C PHE A 68 4.11 12.97 -10.02
N ASN A 69 4.49 14.08 -10.66
CA ASN A 69 5.46 14.12 -11.74
C ASN A 69 6.62 15.03 -11.32
N GLY A 70 7.65 14.42 -10.75
CA GLY A 70 8.71 15.16 -10.07
C GLY A 70 8.16 15.97 -8.90
N ARG A 71 8.15 17.30 -9.03
CA ARG A 71 7.67 18.23 -7.99
C ARG A 71 6.22 18.70 -8.19
N THR A 72 5.59 18.30 -9.30
CA THR A 72 4.20 18.64 -9.60
C THR A 72 3.29 17.56 -9.04
N ALA A 73 2.29 17.96 -8.27
CA ALA A 73 1.28 17.07 -7.72
C ALA A 73 -0.06 17.28 -8.45
N THR A 74 -0.67 16.19 -8.91
CA THR A 74 -1.97 16.17 -9.58
C THR A 74 -2.94 15.37 -8.72
N LEU A 75 -4.05 15.99 -8.34
CA LEU A 75 -5.18 15.30 -7.70
C LEU A 75 -6.09 14.72 -8.79
N ARG A 76 -6.42 13.44 -8.68
CA ARG A 76 -7.27 12.74 -9.65
C ARG A 76 -8.39 11.99 -8.94
N SER A 77 -9.60 12.06 -9.48
CA SER A 77 -10.71 11.23 -9.03
C SER A 77 -10.45 9.77 -9.44
N ILE A 78 -10.65 8.86 -8.50
CA ILE A 78 -10.51 7.41 -8.66
C ILE A 78 -11.85 6.68 -8.44
N LYS A 79 -12.93 7.47 -8.32
CA LYS A 79 -14.34 7.11 -8.24
C LYS A 79 -15.16 8.23 -8.89
N ASP A 80 -16.41 7.92 -9.22
CA ASP A 80 -17.39 8.97 -9.48
C ASP A 80 -17.61 9.81 -8.21
N ILE A 81 -17.86 11.10 -8.37
CA ILE A 81 -18.05 12.06 -7.29
C ILE A 81 -19.32 12.85 -7.57
N ASP A 82 -20.31 12.72 -6.68
CA ASP A 82 -21.59 13.41 -6.83
C ASP A 82 -21.50 14.90 -6.48
N GLU A 83 -22.44 15.71 -6.98
CA GLU A 83 -22.51 17.13 -6.62
C GLU A 83 -22.69 17.30 -5.11
N GLY A 84 -21.78 18.04 -4.47
CA GLY A 84 -21.78 18.28 -3.03
C GLY A 84 -21.07 17.19 -2.21
N GLU A 85 -20.60 16.11 -2.84
CA GLU A 85 -19.74 15.12 -2.18
C GLU A 85 -18.37 15.74 -1.85
N GLU A 86 -17.85 15.41 -0.67
CA GLU A 86 -16.55 15.91 -0.23
C GLU A 86 -15.40 15.19 -0.97
N ILE A 87 -14.43 15.97 -1.44
CA ILE A 87 -13.22 15.43 -2.06
C ILE A 87 -12.25 14.98 -0.96
N CYS A 88 -12.04 13.66 -0.87
CA CYS A 88 -11.19 13.03 0.14
C CYS A 88 -10.03 12.26 -0.47
N GLN A 89 -8.88 12.31 0.19
CA GLN A 89 -7.71 11.47 -0.11
C GLN A 89 -7.33 10.57 1.09
N SER A 90 -6.43 9.61 0.90
CA SER A 90 -5.86 8.86 2.04
C SER A 90 -4.58 9.53 2.55
N TYR A 91 -4.43 9.65 3.86
CA TYR A 91 -3.21 10.13 4.50
C TYR A 91 -2.26 8.98 4.90
N LEU A 92 -2.70 7.74 4.72
CA LEU A 92 -2.15 6.54 5.33
C LEU A 92 -2.05 5.40 4.33
N ASP A 93 -1.31 4.36 4.73
CA ASP A 93 -1.43 3.04 4.11
C ASP A 93 -2.81 2.45 4.40
N LEU A 94 -3.58 2.19 3.33
CA LEU A 94 -4.90 1.60 3.42
C LEU A 94 -4.86 0.05 3.52
N THR A 95 -3.68 -0.59 3.50
CA THR A 95 -3.53 -2.03 3.78
C THR A 95 -3.49 -2.34 5.28
N GLU A 96 -3.26 -1.33 6.12
CA GLU A 96 -3.22 -1.44 7.58
C GLU A 96 -4.61 -1.63 8.18
N ARG A 97 -4.68 -2.26 9.36
CA ARG A 97 -5.93 -2.55 10.09
C ARG A 97 -6.59 -1.26 10.58
N THR A 98 -7.91 -1.27 10.78
CA THR A 98 -8.65 -0.07 11.24
C THR A 98 -8.09 0.52 12.54
N SER A 99 -7.72 -0.32 13.50
CA SER A 99 -7.10 0.12 14.75
C SER A 99 -5.76 0.84 14.53
N SER A 100 -4.91 0.33 13.63
CA SER A 100 -3.63 0.96 13.27
C SER A 100 -3.85 2.29 12.57
N ARG A 101 -4.78 2.34 11.62
CA ARG A 101 -5.13 3.58 10.90
C ARG A 101 -5.64 4.66 11.87
N LYS A 102 -6.62 4.34 12.74
CA LYS A 102 -7.13 5.27 13.76
C LYS A 102 -6.02 5.75 14.71
N LYS A 103 -5.15 4.84 15.16
CA LYS A 103 -4.02 5.20 16.04
C LYS A 103 -3.08 6.20 15.38
N GLU A 104 -2.73 5.99 14.11
CA GLU A 104 -1.83 6.89 13.38
C GLU A 104 -2.50 8.26 13.12
N LEU A 105 -3.79 8.28 12.75
CA LEU A 105 -4.53 9.54 12.59
C LEU A 105 -4.58 10.36 13.88
N ARG A 106 -4.86 9.73 15.03
CA ARG A 106 -4.84 10.42 16.33
C ARG A 106 -3.46 10.95 16.67
N LYS A 107 -2.42 10.15 16.42
CA LYS A 107 -1.03 10.48 16.76
C LYS A 107 -0.50 11.64 15.92
N ARG A 108 -0.76 11.63 14.61
CA ARG A 108 -0.16 12.56 13.65
C ARG A 108 -1.06 13.74 13.30
N TYR A 109 -2.36 13.51 13.18
CA TYR A 109 -3.34 14.49 12.68
C TYR A 109 -4.38 14.89 13.73
N PHE A 110 -4.33 14.31 14.93
CA PHE A 110 -5.14 14.69 16.09
C PHE A 110 -6.65 14.57 15.89
N PHE A 111 -7.12 13.61 15.07
CA PHE A 111 -8.54 13.34 14.87
C PHE A 111 -8.87 11.84 14.82
N ASP A 112 -10.16 11.55 14.94
CA ASP A 112 -10.76 10.22 14.79
C ASP A 112 -11.50 10.11 13.46
N CYS A 113 -11.08 9.20 12.59
CA CYS A 113 -11.80 8.95 11.33
C CYS A 113 -13.14 8.26 11.59
N ARG A 114 -14.18 8.76 10.91
CA ARG A 114 -15.57 8.28 10.97
C ARG A 114 -16.10 7.88 9.59
N CYS A 115 -15.22 7.47 8.67
CA CYS A 115 -15.68 6.90 7.41
C CYS A 115 -16.34 5.52 7.64
N SER A 116 -17.11 5.05 6.67
CA SER A 116 -17.84 3.77 6.72
C SER A 116 -16.95 2.59 7.16
N ILE A 117 -15.74 2.47 6.59
CA ILE A 117 -14.79 1.41 6.96
C ILE A 117 -14.41 1.49 8.46
N CYS A 118 -14.21 2.70 8.98
CA CYS A 118 -13.82 2.90 10.37
C CYS A 118 -14.98 2.71 11.35
N GLU A 119 -16.22 2.97 10.93
CA GLU A 119 -17.42 2.72 11.74
C GLU A 119 -17.79 1.23 11.76
N GLU A 120 -17.52 0.51 10.67
CA GLU A 120 -17.75 -0.93 10.52
C GLU A 120 -16.49 -1.78 10.83
N GLU A 121 -15.68 -1.38 11.82
CA GLU A 121 -14.41 -2.02 12.17
C GLU A 121 -14.53 -3.55 12.40
N ALA A 122 -15.66 -4.01 12.94
CA ALA A 122 -15.95 -5.43 13.15
C ALA A 122 -16.05 -6.24 11.83
N GLN A 123 -16.21 -5.57 10.69
CA GLN A 123 -16.29 -6.20 9.36
C GLN A 123 -14.98 -6.07 8.58
N ASP A 124 -13.99 -5.29 9.04
CA ASP A 124 -12.74 -5.03 8.32
C ASP A 124 -11.99 -6.34 8.05
N VAL A 125 -11.92 -6.69 6.76
CA VAL A 125 -11.31 -7.92 6.25
C VAL A 125 -9.80 -7.97 6.49
N ARG A 126 -9.16 -6.83 6.80
CA ARG A 126 -7.72 -6.73 7.08
C ARG A 126 -7.32 -7.35 8.42
N SER A 127 -8.30 -7.56 9.30
CA SER A 127 -8.12 -8.18 10.62
C SER A 127 -8.59 -9.63 10.68
N ARG A 128 -8.96 -10.25 9.55
CA ARG A 128 -9.55 -11.60 9.54
C ARG A 128 -8.51 -12.72 9.62
N TYR A 129 -8.75 -13.68 10.50
CA TYR A 129 -8.01 -14.93 10.61
C TYR A 129 -8.99 -16.11 10.53
N LYS A 130 -8.52 -17.24 9.99
CA LYS A 130 -9.35 -18.44 9.82
C LYS A 130 -9.74 -18.99 11.20
N CYS A 131 -10.96 -19.48 11.31
CA CYS A 131 -11.41 -20.14 12.53
C CYS A 131 -10.57 -21.41 12.80
N PRO A 132 -10.03 -21.60 14.01
CA PRO A 132 -9.20 -22.76 14.34
C PRO A 132 -10.00 -24.04 14.67
N LYS A 133 -11.34 -23.96 14.70
CA LYS A 133 -12.20 -25.14 14.92
C LYS A 133 -12.17 -26.03 13.67
N GLU A 134 -12.06 -27.34 13.88
CA GLU A 134 -12.21 -28.32 12.80
C GLU A 134 -13.54 -28.15 12.06
N ASP A 135 -13.53 -28.39 10.75
CA ASP A 135 -14.69 -28.28 9.85
C ASP A 135 -15.40 -26.90 9.86
N CYS A 136 -14.66 -25.82 10.17
CA CYS A 136 -15.17 -24.46 10.13
C CYS A 136 -14.44 -23.59 9.09
N ASP A 137 -15.20 -23.03 8.15
CA ASP A 137 -14.70 -22.08 7.14
C ASP A 137 -14.98 -20.62 7.49
N GLY A 138 -15.32 -20.34 8.75
CA GLY A 138 -15.58 -18.99 9.22
C GLY A 138 -14.32 -18.19 9.59
N TRP A 139 -14.52 -16.92 9.89
CA TRP A 139 -13.46 -15.94 10.16
C TRP A 139 -13.60 -15.30 11.53
N LEU A 140 -12.47 -14.88 12.08
CA LEU A 140 -12.35 -14.16 13.35
C LEU A 140 -11.62 -12.84 13.10
N ASN A 141 -12.13 -11.74 13.66
CA ASN A 141 -11.42 -10.47 13.64
C ASN A 141 -10.48 -10.39 14.84
N VAL A 142 -9.18 -10.24 14.57
CA VAL A 142 -8.13 -10.07 15.59
C VAL A 142 -7.42 -8.74 15.37
N GLY A 143 -7.39 -7.92 16.42
CA GLY A 143 -6.77 -6.60 16.41
C GLY A 143 -5.24 -6.61 16.50
N ASP A 144 -4.66 -5.41 16.56
CA ASP A 144 -3.20 -5.23 16.60
C ASP A 144 -2.58 -5.69 17.92
N ASP A 145 -3.27 -5.46 19.04
CA ASP A 145 -2.73 -5.64 20.38
C ASP A 145 -2.77 -7.09 20.87
N LEU A 146 -3.45 -7.98 20.15
CA LEU A 146 -3.68 -9.39 20.52
C LEU A 146 -4.27 -9.58 21.93
N LYS A 147 -4.95 -8.56 22.49
CA LYS A 147 -5.48 -8.57 23.86
C LYS A 147 -6.99 -8.84 23.92
N ILE A 148 -7.56 -9.39 22.85
CA ILE A 148 -8.98 -9.73 22.81
C ILE A 148 -9.28 -10.87 23.79
N LYS A 149 -10.35 -10.70 24.59
CA LYS A 149 -10.77 -11.69 25.61
C LYS A 149 -11.84 -12.65 25.10
N SER A 150 -12.43 -12.34 23.96
CA SER A 150 -13.50 -13.09 23.34
C SER A 150 -13.51 -12.78 21.85
N ALA A 151 -13.78 -13.80 21.05
CA ALA A 151 -13.96 -13.66 19.61
C ALA A 151 -15.17 -14.47 19.16
N THR A 152 -15.89 -13.97 18.16
CA THR A 152 -17.02 -14.65 17.56
C THR A 152 -16.68 -14.94 16.11
N CYS A 153 -16.73 -16.21 15.74
CA CYS A 153 -16.56 -16.66 14.37
C CYS A 153 -17.79 -16.32 13.54
N THR A 154 -17.59 -15.87 12.30
CA THR A 154 -18.68 -15.57 11.36
C THR A 154 -19.54 -16.78 10.98
N ALA A 155 -19.09 -18.01 11.26
CA ALA A 155 -19.81 -19.25 10.92
C ALA A 155 -20.28 -20.03 12.15
N CYS A 156 -19.38 -20.36 13.08
CA CYS A 156 -19.68 -21.25 14.21
C CYS A 156 -19.96 -20.52 15.54
N GLY A 157 -20.00 -19.19 15.53
CA GLY A 157 -20.30 -18.38 16.71
C GLY A 157 -19.13 -18.26 17.70
N PRO A 158 -19.38 -18.12 19.00
CA PRO A 158 -18.35 -17.87 20.01
C PRO A 158 -17.24 -18.93 20.02
N ILE A 159 -16.00 -18.46 20.17
CA ILE A 159 -14.79 -19.30 20.28
C ILE A 159 -14.42 -19.49 21.74
N GLU A 160 -14.07 -20.72 22.09
CA GLU A 160 -13.58 -21.07 23.42
C GLU A 160 -12.27 -20.36 23.72
N ASN A 161 -12.09 -19.91 24.97
CA ASN A 161 -10.96 -19.07 25.33
C ASN A 161 -9.60 -19.76 25.14
N THR A 162 -9.49 -21.06 25.40
CA THR A 162 -8.26 -21.84 25.17
C THR A 162 -7.87 -21.85 23.69
N VAL A 163 -8.84 -22.14 22.82
CA VAL A 163 -8.67 -22.15 21.36
C VAL A 163 -8.33 -20.75 20.82
N LEU A 164 -8.93 -19.70 21.39
CA LEU A 164 -8.59 -18.33 21.04
C LEU A 164 -7.15 -17.98 21.43
N LEU A 165 -6.70 -18.35 22.63
CA LEU A 165 -5.34 -18.09 23.09
C LEU A 165 -4.30 -18.79 22.20
N GLU A 166 -4.53 -20.05 21.84
CA GLU A 166 -3.65 -20.77 20.91
C GLU A 166 -3.54 -20.07 19.55
N LEU A 167 -4.66 -19.57 19.01
CA LEU A 167 -4.63 -18.78 17.77
C LEU A 167 -3.83 -17.49 17.95
N LEU A 168 -4.01 -16.77 19.06
CA LEU A 168 -3.29 -15.52 19.32
C LEU A 168 -1.78 -15.75 19.43
N ASP A 169 -1.35 -16.83 20.08
CA ASP A 169 0.07 -17.21 20.17
C ASP A 169 0.65 -17.51 18.78
N VAL A 170 -0.10 -18.22 17.92
CA VAL A 170 0.30 -18.47 16.53
C VAL A 170 0.43 -17.17 15.75
N ILE A 171 -0.51 -16.24 15.90
CA ILE A 171 -0.47 -14.93 15.22
C ILE A 171 0.73 -14.11 15.71
N GLU A 172 1.01 -14.10 17.01
CA GLU A 172 2.15 -13.38 17.59
C GLU A 172 3.48 -13.88 17.01
N GLU A 173 3.69 -15.19 16.98
CA GLU A 173 4.91 -15.80 16.45
C GLU A 173 5.08 -15.52 14.95
N HIS A 174 3.99 -15.51 14.18
CA HIS A 174 4.01 -15.14 12.77
C HIS A 174 4.39 -13.68 12.56
N ARG A 175 3.81 -12.76 13.34
CA ARG A 175 4.12 -11.33 13.26
C ARG A 175 5.58 -11.06 13.61
N LYS A 176 6.11 -11.74 14.63
CA LYS A 176 7.52 -11.68 15.00
C LYS A 176 8.42 -12.17 13.87
N THR A 177 8.10 -13.32 13.28
CA THR A 177 8.82 -13.86 12.11
C THR A 177 8.86 -12.87 10.96
N LEU A 178 7.75 -12.19 10.66
CA LEU A 178 7.70 -11.19 9.59
C LEU A 178 8.56 -9.96 9.89
N ILE A 179 8.56 -9.48 11.14
CA ILE A 179 9.42 -8.38 11.57
C ILE A 179 10.90 -8.75 11.39
N ASP A 180 11.31 -9.93 11.85
CA ASP A 180 12.69 -10.40 11.75
C ASP A 180 13.15 -10.54 10.29
N VAL A 181 12.27 -11.07 9.43
CA VAL A 181 12.53 -11.21 7.99
C VAL A 181 12.66 -9.84 7.32
N GLU A 182 11.77 -8.90 7.63
CA GLU A 182 11.81 -7.57 7.04
C GLU A 182 13.06 -6.80 7.46
N GLN A 183 13.47 -6.91 8.73
CA GLN A 183 14.75 -6.38 9.19
C GLN A 183 15.94 -7.02 8.47
N ALA A 184 15.88 -8.34 8.21
CA ALA A 184 16.93 -9.02 7.46
C ALA A 184 17.02 -8.57 5.98
N ILE A 185 15.90 -8.16 5.37
CA ILE A 185 15.86 -7.66 3.99
C ILE A 185 16.29 -6.20 3.91
N ASN A 186 15.76 -5.35 4.79
CA ASN A 186 15.95 -3.90 4.76
C ASN A 186 17.19 -3.43 5.54
N GLY A 187 17.83 -4.32 6.31
CA GLY A 187 18.90 -3.99 7.26
C GLY A 187 18.40 -3.29 8.52
N ASP A 188 19.31 -2.79 9.36
CA ASP A 188 19.06 -1.97 10.56
C ASP A 188 18.44 -0.59 10.26
N ALA A 189 17.64 -0.47 9.20
CA ALA A 189 16.89 0.71 8.82
C ALA A 189 15.71 0.95 9.79
N SER A 190 16.03 1.01 11.08
CA SER A 190 15.25 1.50 12.21
C SER A 190 14.94 3.01 12.13
N THR A 191 15.31 3.67 11.04
CA THR A 191 15.17 5.12 10.82
C THR A 191 14.12 5.50 9.77
N TYR A 192 13.48 4.54 9.10
CA TYR A 192 12.26 4.83 8.35
C TYR A 192 11.10 4.92 9.33
N ASP A 193 10.77 6.16 9.67
CA ASP A 193 9.64 6.55 10.50
C ASP A 193 8.40 5.73 10.11
N LEU A 194 7.63 5.22 11.09
CA LEU A 194 6.40 4.47 10.83
C LEU A 194 5.38 5.27 9.97
N ALA A 195 5.62 6.57 9.81
CA ALA A 195 4.92 7.46 8.88
C ALA A 195 5.23 7.24 7.38
N SER A 196 6.26 6.45 7.02
CA SER A 196 6.64 6.12 5.64
C SER A 196 6.18 4.74 5.17
N SER A 197 5.33 4.05 5.95
CA SER A 197 4.76 2.75 5.56
C SER A 197 3.71 2.84 4.45
N THR A 198 3.42 4.04 3.92
CA THR A 198 2.34 4.33 2.96
C THR A 198 2.50 3.69 1.57
N ASN A 199 3.52 2.86 1.37
CA ASN A 199 3.88 2.35 0.06
C ASN A 199 3.66 0.85 -0.10
N PRO A 200 2.85 0.44 -1.09
CA PRO A 200 2.73 -0.97 -1.47
C PRO A 200 3.99 -1.48 -2.19
N ILE A 201 4.89 -0.60 -2.62
CA ILE A 201 6.13 -0.92 -3.34
C ILE A 201 7.26 -0.16 -2.65
N HIS A 202 8.09 -0.87 -1.89
CA HIS A 202 9.38 -0.33 -1.46
C HIS A 202 10.30 -0.37 -2.68
N PRO A 203 11.17 0.64 -2.90
CA PRO A 203 12.14 0.57 -3.98
C PRO A 203 12.83 -0.79 -3.88
N LEU A 204 12.86 -1.51 -5.02
CA LEU A 204 13.69 -2.69 -5.24
C LEU A 204 14.96 -2.47 -4.45
N SER A 205 15.10 -3.12 -3.30
CA SER A 205 16.32 -2.95 -2.54
C SER A 205 17.42 -3.37 -3.50
N LEU A 206 18.36 -2.47 -3.80
CA LEU A 206 19.54 -2.79 -4.60
C LEU A 206 20.31 -3.99 -3.99
N LEU A 207 19.95 -4.36 -2.77
CA LEU A 207 20.33 -5.56 -2.06
C LEU A 207 19.40 -6.72 -2.41
N THR A 208 19.98 -7.79 -2.96
CA THR A 208 19.32 -9.08 -3.06
C THR A 208 18.91 -9.57 -1.66
N ALA A 209 17.63 -9.91 -1.47
CA ALA A 209 17.13 -10.43 -0.21
C ALA A 209 17.96 -11.66 0.23
N PRO A 210 18.30 -11.83 1.53
CA PRO A 210 19.03 -13.01 1.96
C PRO A 210 18.26 -14.30 1.63
N LYS A 211 18.95 -15.34 1.11
CA LYS A 211 18.31 -16.64 0.81
C LYS A 211 17.53 -17.23 1.99
N PRO A 212 18.01 -17.13 3.26
CA PRO A 212 17.22 -17.57 4.41
C PRO A 212 15.90 -16.80 4.56
N ALA A 213 15.91 -15.48 4.33
CA ALA A 213 14.71 -14.65 4.41
C ALA A 213 13.69 -15.04 3.33
N LEU A 214 14.13 -15.25 2.07
CA LEU A 214 13.26 -15.74 1.00
C LEU A 214 12.64 -17.11 1.34
N HIS A 215 13.43 -18.03 1.90
CA HIS A 215 12.94 -19.35 2.31
C HIS A 215 11.88 -19.26 3.41
N THR A 216 12.12 -18.41 4.42
CA THR A 216 11.15 -18.15 5.48
C THR A 216 9.87 -17.53 4.91
N LEU A 217 9.97 -16.51 4.05
CA LEU A 217 8.79 -15.90 3.40
C LEU A 217 7.94 -16.91 2.65
N ARG A 218 8.55 -17.81 1.88
CA ARG A 218 7.80 -18.86 1.16
C ARG A 218 7.05 -19.78 2.11
N LYS A 219 7.67 -20.19 3.22
CA LYS A 219 7.01 -21.02 4.24
C LYS A 219 5.86 -20.27 4.92
N THR A 220 6.12 -19.03 5.34
CA THR A 220 5.12 -18.17 5.97
C THR A 220 3.94 -17.92 5.06
N PHE A 221 4.19 -17.65 3.77
CA PHE A 221 3.15 -17.45 2.77
C PHE A 221 2.25 -18.69 2.62
N ILE A 222 2.83 -19.88 2.52
CA ILE A 222 2.06 -21.14 2.41
C ILE A 222 1.20 -21.35 3.66
N LEU A 223 1.76 -21.15 4.86
CA LEU A 223 1.03 -21.33 6.11
C LEU A 223 -0.12 -20.31 6.24
N GLN A 224 0.16 -19.05 5.93
CA GLN A 224 -0.83 -17.98 5.97
C GLN A 224 -2.00 -18.23 5.01
N THR A 225 -1.70 -18.58 3.76
CA THR A 225 -2.72 -18.80 2.72
C THR A 225 -3.54 -20.07 2.94
N SER A 226 -2.94 -21.14 3.48
CA SER A 226 -3.63 -22.42 3.64
C SER A 226 -4.43 -22.53 4.94
N GLN A 227 -3.99 -21.86 6.02
CA GLN A 227 -4.48 -22.19 7.37
C GLN A 227 -4.84 -20.99 8.25
N LEU A 228 -4.29 -19.80 8.00
CA LEU A 228 -4.31 -18.75 9.03
C LEU A 228 -5.02 -17.46 8.61
N CYS A 229 -4.79 -16.94 7.42
CA CYS A 229 -5.18 -15.58 7.04
C CYS A 229 -6.28 -15.56 5.99
N HIS A 230 -7.16 -14.57 6.07
CA HIS A 230 -7.97 -14.16 4.92
C HIS A 230 -7.03 -13.59 3.82
N PRO A 231 -7.37 -13.68 2.52
CA PRO A 231 -6.54 -13.14 1.45
C PRO A 231 -6.13 -11.67 1.62
N THR A 232 -6.92 -10.87 2.34
CA THR A 232 -6.69 -9.44 2.54
C THR A 232 -6.17 -9.08 3.94
N THR A 233 -5.84 -10.07 4.78
CA THR A 233 -5.29 -9.80 6.12
C THR A 233 -4.01 -9.00 5.99
N THR A 234 -3.83 -7.95 6.79
CA THR A 234 -2.64 -7.08 6.75
C THR A 234 -1.33 -7.88 6.80
N ASP A 235 -1.27 -8.92 7.63
CA ASP A 235 -0.08 -9.76 7.77
C ASP A 235 0.24 -10.53 6.47
N LEU A 236 -0.78 -11.01 5.75
CA LEU A 236 -0.59 -11.71 4.48
C LEU A 236 -0.29 -10.74 3.33
N LEU A 237 -0.93 -9.56 3.30
CA LEU A 237 -0.59 -8.50 2.34
C LEU A 237 0.88 -8.07 2.48
N ARG A 238 1.39 -7.97 3.72
CA ARG A 238 2.80 -7.69 4.01
C ARG A 238 3.71 -8.82 3.55
N THR A 239 3.36 -10.09 3.82
CA THR A 239 4.11 -11.25 3.31
C THR A 239 4.20 -11.25 1.80
N ARG A 240 3.09 -11.01 1.09
CA ARG A 240 3.06 -10.97 -0.38
C ARG A 240 3.96 -9.88 -0.93
N ARG A 241 3.93 -8.68 -0.35
CA ARG A 241 4.84 -7.58 -0.72
C ARG A 241 6.30 -8.00 -0.56
N LEU A 242 6.69 -8.45 0.64
CA LEU A 242 8.08 -8.84 0.93
C LEU A 242 8.53 -10.01 0.04
N LEU A 243 7.65 -10.97 -0.24
CA LEU A 243 7.94 -12.10 -1.11
C LEU A 243 8.07 -11.66 -2.57
N LEU A 244 7.23 -10.74 -3.07
CA LEU A 244 7.36 -10.17 -4.40
C LEU A 244 8.72 -9.48 -4.57
N ASP A 245 9.09 -8.61 -3.63
CA ASP A 245 10.38 -7.91 -3.64
C ASP A 245 11.55 -8.90 -3.62
N ALA A 246 11.47 -9.92 -2.76
CA ALA A 246 12.48 -10.96 -2.70
C ALA A 246 12.58 -11.74 -4.01
N LEU A 247 11.46 -12.14 -4.63
CA LEU A 247 11.46 -12.87 -5.91
C LEU A 247 12.05 -12.02 -7.05
N LEU A 248 11.71 -10.73 -7.12
CA LEU A 248 12.28 -9.79 -8.08
C LEU A 248 13.81 -9.67 -7.88
N SER A 249 14.26 -9.53 -6.63
CA SER A 249 15.69 -9.40 -6.31
C SER A 249 16.51 -10.66 -6.63
N HIS A 250 15.87 -11.84 -6.63
CA HIS A 250 16.45 -13.13 -7.05
C HIS A 250 16.18 -13.45 -8.53
N GLN A 251 15.63 -12.52 -9.30
CA GLN A 251 15.31 -12.69 -10.73
C GLN A 251 14.39 -13.90 -11.00
N SER A 252 13.55 -14.27 -10.03
CA SER A 252 12.57 -15.35 -10.13
C SER A 252 11.28 -14.82 -10.75
N PHE A 253 11.38 -14.33 -11.99
CA PHE A 253 10.33 -13.54 -12.64
C PHE A 253 8.98 -14.26 -12.86
N PRO A 254 8.91 -15.56 -13.22
CA PRO A 254 7.64 -16.27 -13.32
C PRO A 254 6.90 -16.31 -11.97
N GLN A 255 7.61 -16.60 -10.88
CA GLN A 255 7.02 -16.60 -9.54
C GLN A 255 6.66 -15.18 -9.08
N ALA A 256 7.45 -14.17 -9.47
CA ALA A 256 7.12 -12.77 -9.19
C ALA A 256 5.82 -12.36 -9.91
N TYR A 257 5.58 -12.83 -11.14
CA TYR A 257 4.34 -12.59 -11.87
C TYR A 257 3.13 -13.18 -11.14
N ASP A 258 3.24 -14.43 -10.67
CA ASP A 258 2.18 -15.08 -9.90
C ASP A 258 1.89 -14.30 -8.61
N MET A 259 2.94 -13.92 -7.88
CA MET A 259 2.81 -13.14 -6.65
C MET A 259 2.21 -11.74 -6.88
N ALA A 260 2.60 -11.05 -7.95
CA ALA A 260 2.03 -9.76 -8.31
C ALA A 260 0.54 -9.88 -8.66
N THR A 261 0.14 -10.98 -9.32
CA THR A 261 -1.26 -11.28 -9.64
C THR A 261 -2.08 -11.56 -8.38
N GLU A 262 -1.54 -12.35 -7.44
CA GLU A 262 -2.18 -12.59 -6.15
C GLU A 262 -2.32 -11.31 -5.32
N GLN A 263 -1.27 -10.49 -5.26
CA GLN A 263 -1.30 -9.23 -4.52
C GLN A 263 -2.33 -8.27 -5.11
N MET A 264 -2.40 -8.13 -6.44
CA MET A 264 -3.39 -7.31 -7.11
C MET A 264 -4.82 -7.78 -6.79
N THR A 265 -5.07 -9.09 -6.84
CA THR A 265 -6.38 -9.69 -6.51
C THR A 265 -6.80 -9.40 -5.07
N ALA A 266 -5.86 -9.43 -4.13
CA ALA A 266 -6.12 -9.11 -2.74
C ALA A 266 -6.40 -7.61 -2.53
N LEU A 267 -5.62 -6.73 -3.18
CA LEU A 267 -5.81 -5.28 -3.07
C LEU A 267 -7.13 -4.81 -3.69
N GLN A 268 -7.57 -5.43 -4.79
CA GLN A 268 -8.86 -5.14 -5.42
C GLN A 268 -10.07 -5.40 -4.51
N GLN A 269 -9.93 -6.19 -3.45
CA GLN A 269 -11.00 -6.41 -2.47
C GLN A 269 -11.10 -5.30 -1.42
N ILE A 270 -10.06 -4.47 -1.27
CA ILE A 270 -9.97 -3.48 -0.20
C ILE A 270 -9.76 -2.05 -0.69
N PHE A 271 -9.40 -1.87 -1.96
CA PHE A 271 -9.24 -0.59 -2.64
C PHE A 271 -10.27 -0.45 -3.75
N THR A 272 -10.59 0.80 -4.09
CA THR A 272 -11.31 1.09 -5.34
C THR A 272 -10.49 0.64 -6.55
N LEU A 273 -11.17 0.27 -7.63
CA LEU A 273 -10.56 -0.28 -8.85
C LEU A 273 -9.41 0.58 -9.39
N HIS A 274 -9.61 1.91 -9.41
CA HIS A 274 -8.63 2.87 -9.94
C HIS A 274 -7.62 3.36 -8.89
N HIS A 275 -7.44 2.64 -7.79
CA HIS A 275 -6.39 2.99 -6.83
C HIS A 275 -5.00 2.85 -7.50
N PRO A 276 -4.09 3.84 -7.34
CA PRO A 276 -2.79 3.85 -8.03
C PRO A 276 -1.97 2.56 -7.85
N ALA A 277 -2.02 1.95 -6.66
CA ALA A 277 -1.35 0.68 -6.37
C ALA A 277 -1.77 -0.47 -7.30
N ILE A 278 -3.06 -0.54 -7.65
CA ILE A 278 -3.60 -1.55 -8.56
C ILE A 278 -3.06 -1.29 -9.97
N SER A 279 -3.03 -0.01 -10.39
CA SER A 279 -2.52 0.38 -11.71
C SER A 279 -1.03 0.07 -11.89
N VAL A 280 -0.21 0.32 -10.86
CA VAL A 280 1.22 -0.02 -10.90
C VAL A 280 1.43 -1.53 -10.93
N LEU A 281 0.66 -2.32 -10.16
CA LEU A 281 0.72 -3.78 -10.22
C LEU A 281 0.29 -4.33 -11.58
N ALA A 282 -0.72 -3.73 -12.22
CA ALA A 282 -1.14 -4.12 -13.58
C ALA A 282 0.01 -3.93 -14.59
N LEU A 283 0.70 -2.79 -14.54
CA LEU A 283 1.87 -2.55 -15.40
C LEU A 283 3.03 -3.50 -15.05
N MET A 284 3.30 -3.76 -13.77
CA MET A 284 4.33 -4.71 -13.35
C MET A 284 4.04 -6.13 -13.87
N ARG A 285 2.78 -6.58 -13.80
CA ARG A 285 2.35 -7.88 -14.35
C ARG A 285 2.58 -7.95 -15.86
N TYR A 286 2.26 -6.88 -16.59
CA TYR A 286 2.60 -6.79 -18.01
C TYR A 286 4.11 -6.91 -18.25
N LYS A 287 4.95 -6.12 -17.55
CA LYS A 287 6.41 -6.13 -17.71
C LYS A 287 7.00 -7.51 -17.43
N LEU A 288 6.56 -8.15 -16.36
CA LEU A 288 6.98 -9.51 -15.99
C LEU A 288 6.55 -10.54 -17.04
N ALA A 289 5.32 -10.44 -17.54
CA ALA A 289 4.83 -11.34 -18.58
C ALA A 289 5.59 -11.16 -19.90
N ALA A 290 5.87 -9.91 -20.30
CA ALA A 290 6.64 -9.61 -21.51
C ALA A 290 8.07 -10.15 -21.43
N TRP A 291 8.65 -10.18 -20.23
CA TRP A 291 9.95 -10.79 -19.98
C TRP A 291 9.92 -12.32 -20.02
N CYS A 292 8.93 -12.92 -19.35
CA CYS A 292 8.86 -14.38 -19.17
C CYS A 292 8.33 -15.12 -20.40
N TRP A 293 7.37 -14.51 -21.11
CA TRP A 293 6.59 -15.12 -22.19
C TRP A 293 6.35 -14.12 -23.33
N PRO A 294 7.42 -13.59 -23.97
CA PRO A 294 7.29 -12.60 -25.06
C PRO A 294 6.47 -13.09 -26.26
N GLU A 295 6.39 -14.40 -26.46
CA GLU A 295 5.64 -15.04 -27.55
C GLU A 295 4.12 -15.07 -27.33
N ASP A 296 3.63 -14.93 -26.10
CA ASP A 296 2.19 -14.95 -25.79
C ASP A 296 1.56 -13.57 -26.01
N VAL A 297 1.56 -13.11 -27.27
CA VAL A 297 1.07 -11.78 -27.67
C VAL A 297 -0.39 -11.55 -27.23
N GLY A 298 -1.20 -12.61 -27.15
CA GLY A 298 -2.57 -12.56 -26.65
C GLY A 298 -2.64 -12.13 -25.19
N ARG A 299 -1.87 -12.79 -24.31
CA ARG A 299 -1.72 -12.42 -22.90
C ARG A 299 -1.17 -11.01 -22.75
N LEU A 300 -0.09 -10.70 -23.46
CA LEU A 300 0.55 -9.39 -23.37
C LEU A 300 -0.40 -8.26 -23.74
N ARG A 301 -1.19 -8.42 -24.81
CA ARG A 301 -2.18 -7.44 -25.22
C ARG A 301 -3.26 -7.24 -24.15
N GLY A 302 -3.73 -8.31 -23.53
CA GLY A 302 -4.70 -8.23 -22.43
C GLY A 302 -4.15 -7.46 -21.23
N LEU A 303 -2.94 -7.80 -20.78
CA LEU A 303 -2.29 -7.14 -19.64
C LEU A 303 -1.93 -5.68 -19.92
N ALA A 304 -1.41 -5.37 -21.11
CA ALA A 304 -1.12 -3.99 -21.50
C ALA A 304 -2.39 -3.13 -21.55
N LYS A 305 -3.49 -3.68 -22.09
CA LYS A 305 -4.80 -3.00 -22.10
C LYS A 305 -5.32 -2.72 -20.70
N GLU A 306 -5.29 -3.72 -19.80
CA GLU A 306 -5.66 -3.55 -18.38
C GLU A 306 -4.82 -2.45 -17.71
N ALA A 307 -3.50 -2.45 -17.94
CA ALA A 307 -2.61 -1.43 -17.39
C ALA A 307 -2.96 -0.02 -17.91
N VAL A 308 -3.23 0.15 -19.21
CA VAL A 308 -3.64 1.43 -19.80
C VAL A 308 -4.94 1.93 -19.17
N GLU A 309 -5.99 1.10 -19.14
CA GLU A 309 -7.30 1.47 -18.60
C GLU A 309 -7.21 1.95 -17.14
N LEU A 310 -6.38 1.27 -16.33
CA LEU A 310 -6.18 1.64 -14.93
C LEU A 310 -5.31 2.89 -14.75
N LEU A 311 -4.20 3.00 -15.49
CA LEU A 311 -3.26 4.13 -15.38
C LEU A 311 -3.83 5.43 -15.95
N GLU A 312 -4.67 5.38 -16.99
CA GLU A 312 -5.28 6.59 -17.54
C GLU A 312 -6.14 7.33 -16.51
N VAL A 313 -6.88 6.58 -15.69
CA VAL A 313 -7.68 7.15 -14.60
C VAL A 313 -6.77 7.58 -13.46
N SER A 314 -5.97 6.66 -12.91
CA SER A 314 -5.26 6.89 -11.66
C SER A 314 -4.07 7.82 -11.79
N HIS A 315 -3.33 7.77 -12.91
CA HIS A 315 -2.10 8.53 -13.18
C HIS A 315 -2.29 9.64 -14.21
N GLY A 316 -3.05 9.38 -15.28
CA GLY A 316 -3.20 10.29 -16.41
C GLY A 316 -2.19 10.05 -17.53
N ARG A 317 -2.57 10.41 -18.76
CA ARG A 317 -1.78 10.19 -20.00
C ARG A 317 -0.46 10.94 -20.03
N GLU A 318 -0.33 11.99 -19.23
CA GLU A 318 0.89 12.78 -19.08
C GLU A 318 2.00 12.04 -18.31
N GLN A 319 1.65 11.02 -17.53
CA GLN A 319 2.59 10.27 -16.71
C GLN A 319 3.39 9.27 -17.54
N GLY A 320 4.67 9.12 -17.17
CA GLY A 320 5.61 8.23 -17.86
C GLY A 320 5.11 6.78 -17.94
N LEU A 321 4.59 6.25 -16.82
CA LEU A 321 4.06 4.89 -16.77
C LEU A 321 2.86 4.68 -17.69
N CYS A 322 1.96 5.67 -17.78
CA CYS A 322 0.80 5.56 -18.66
C CYS A 322 1.24 5.56 -20.13
N ARG A 323 2.21 6.42 -20.51
CA ARG A 323 2.76 6.42 -21.87
C ARG A 323 3.46 5.11 -22.21
N GLU A 324 4.25 4.57 -21.29
CA GLU A 324 4.90 3.27 -21.45
C GLU A 324 3.87 2.15 -21.71
N ALA A 325 2.77 2.12 -20.95
CA ALA A 325 1.70 1.15 -21.15
C ALA A 325 0.99 1.31 -22.50
N VAL A 326 0.75 2.55 -22.95
CA VAL A 326 0.13 2.84 -24.25
C VAL A 326 1.04 2.42 -25.40
N GLU A 327 2.34 2.78 -25.36
CA GLU A 327 3.33 2.41 -26.36
C GLU A 327 3.46 0.88 -26.48
N ALA A 328 3.45 0.17 -25.34
CA ALA A 328 3.42 -1.29 -25.29
C ALA A 328 2.18 -1.88 -26.00
N LEU A 329 0.98 -1.35 -25.71
CA LEU A 329 -0.26 -1.83 -26.30
C LEU A 329 -0.32 -1.58 -27.82
N GLU A 330 0.15 -0.41 -28.28
CA GLU A 330 0.24 -0.07 -29.70
C GLU A 330 1.21 -1.01 -30.43
N GLY A 331 2.38 -1.26 -29.84
CA GLY A 331 3.37 -2.22 -30.36
C GLY A 331 2.79 -3.63 -30.55
N LEU A 332 2.00 -4.12 -29.58
CA LEU A 332 1.36 -5.45 -29.66
C LEU A 332 0.19 -5.51 -30.65
N SER A 333 -0.42 -4.38 -30.96
CA SER A 333 -1.51 -4.29 -31.94
C SER A 333 -0.99 -4.39 -33.37
N THR A 334 0.20 -3.84 -33.65
CA THR A 334 0.83 -3.95 -34.97
C THR A 334 1.35 -5.35 -35.28
N MET A 335 1.80 -6.11 -34.28
CA MET A 335 2.28 -7.49 -34.45
C MET A 335 1.18 -8.50 -34.81
N GLY A 336 -0.09 -8.21 -34.49
CA GLY A 336 -1.22 -9.10 -34.76
C GLY A 336 -1.89 -8.91 -36.13
N GLY A 337 -1.46 -7.91 -36.91
CA GLY A 337 -2.04 -7.57 -38.22
C GLY A 337 -1.30 -8.15 -39.43
N ALA A 338 -0.23 -8.92 -39.21
CA ALA A 338 0.52 -9.61 -40.24
C ALA A 338 0.26 -11.12 -40.14
N GLY A 339 -0.90 -11.56 -40.62
CA GLY A 339 -1.32 -12.97 -40.66
C GLY A 339 -2.17 -13.25 -41.87
#